data_AF-A0AAP6BGP5-F1
#
_entry.id   AF-A0AAP6BGP5-F1
#
_cell.length_a   1.000
_cell.length_b   1.000
_cell.length_c   1.000
_cell.angle_alpha   90.00
_cell.angle_beta   90.00
_cell.angle_gamma   90.00
#
_symmetry.space_group_name_H-M   'P 1'
#
loop_
_entity.id
_entity.type
_entity.pdbx_description
1 polymer ?
#
loop_
_entity_poly.entity_id
_entity_poly.type
_entity_poly.pdbx_seq_one_letter_code
_entity_poly.pdbx_strand_id
1 'polypeptide(L)'
;MRYITTHDAPATGLRGIADTSWQARGACHGMDVEDADAVFFPGPRDHEEIAEAKELCSWCPVRRDCLDYALDTGLTEGIWGGLTEAERRPLHKGLHRRLDYRRVIATFQGRDVHLSEAERQVVVDHAYVRGWRPDQLAAALQVSHKHARDLLRQSADKVVHRDRTYGVPQPKKKKRKKPAPAPTGSPTPAAPGSRQPAARPAPGAFGKAA
;
A
#
# COMPACT_ATOMS: atom_id res chain seq x y z
N MET A 1 -12.02 4.37 37.04
CA MET A 1 -12.63 4.38 35.69
C MET A 1 -11.73 3.60 34.76
N ARG A 2 -12.15 2.42 34.30
CA ARG A 2 -11.38 1.61 33.37
C ARG A 2 -11.66 2.14 31.96
N TYR A 3 -10.66 2.71 31.31
CA TYR A 3 -10.73 3.10 29.92
C TYR A 3 -10.86 1.80 29.11
N ILE A 4 -12.05 1.50 28.62
CA ILE A 4 -12.23 0.52 27.56
C ILE A 4 -11.50 1.13 26.37
N THR A 5 -10.31 0.61 26.07
CA THR A 5 -9.64 0.87 24.82
C THR A 5 -10.53 0.31 23.73
N THR A 6 -11.38 1.17 23.15
CA THR A 6 -12.06 0.88 21.88
C THR A 6 -10.95 0.66 20.85
N HIS A 7 -10.61 -0.61 20.63
CA HIS A 7 -9.62 -1.06 19.66
C HIS A 7 -10.19 -0.92 18.24
N ASP A 8 -10.44 0.32 17.80
CA ASP A 8 -10.91 0.62 16.44
C ASP A 8 -9.82 1.28 15.57
N ALA A 9 -8.61 1.49 16.13
CA ALA A 9 -7.46 1.84 15.32
C ALA A 9 -6.89 0.56 14.66
N PRO A 10 -6.54 0.57 13.36
CA PRO A 10 -5.91 -0.58 12.73
C PRO A 10 -4.66 -0.97 13.53
N ALA A 11 -4.42 -2.27 13.75
CA ALA A 11 -3.33 -2.75 14.60
C ALA A 11 -1.94 -2.18 14.25
N THR A 12 -1.74 -1.79 13.00
CA THR A 12 -0.51 -1.17 12.49
C THR A 12 -0.51 0.36 12.52
N GLY A 13 -1.57 1.03 12.97
CA GLY A 13 -1.71 2.49 13.04
C GLY A 13 -1.52 3.21 11.70
N LEU A 14 -1.85 2.52 10.60
CA LEU A 14 -1.72 3.02 9.23
C LEU A 14 -3.09 2.98 8.56
N ARG A 15 -3.52 4.11 8.02
CA ARG A 15 -4.74 4.28 7.22
C ARG A 15 -4.60 3.59 5.86
N GLY A 16 -5.68 2.97 5.39
CA GLY A 16 -5.79 2.51 4.00
C GLY A 16 -5.97 3.68 3.02
N ILE A 17 -5.74 3.49 1.72
CA ILE A 17 -5.91 4.56 0.71
C ILE A 17 -7.33 5.15 0.75
N ALA A 18 -8.35 4.29 0.80
CA ALA A 18 -9.77 4.68 0.80
C ALA A 18 -10.40 4.73 2.21
N ASP A 19 -9.61 4.60 3.27
CA ASP A 19 -10.15 4.57 4.64
C ASP A 19 -10.36 5.98 5.18
N THR A 20 -11.64 6.35 5.37
CA THR A 20 -12.08 7.64 5.95
C THR A 20 -12.64 7.51 7.36
N SER A 21 -12.67 6.31 7.94
CA SER A 21 -13.27 6.03 9.25
C SER A 21 -12.63 6.82 10.40
N TRP A 22 -11.37 7.23 10.23
CA TRP A 22 -10.65 8.07 11.18
C TRP A 22 -11.20 9.49 11.29
N GLN A 23 -11.84 10.04 10.25
CA GLN A 23 -12.30 11.44 10.23
C GLN A 23 -13.36 11.69 11.31
N ALA A 24 -14.26 10.74 11.53
CA ALA A 24 -15.31 10.82 12.55
C ALA A 24 -14.75 10.85 14.00
N ARG A 25 -13.48 10.48 14.19
CA ARG A 25 -12.79 10.51 15.48
C ARG A 25 -11.94 11.77 15.66
N GLY A 26 -11.97 12.69 14.70
CA GLY A 26 -11.30 13.99 14.77
C GLY A 26 -11.84 14.82 15.92
N ALA A 27 -10.96 15.48 16.68
CA ALA A 27 -11.36 16.44 17.71
C ALA A 27 -12.18 17.61 17.12
N CYS A 28 -11.87 18.00 15.89
CA CYS A 28 -12.62 19.01 15.12
C CYS A 28 -13.91 18.47 14.48
N HIS A 29 -14.21 17.18 14.61
CA HIS A 29 -15.39 16.60 14.00
C HIS A 29 -16.66 17.14 14.67
N GLY A 30 -17.59 17.66 13.86
CA GLY A 30 -18.85 18.24 14.34
C GLY A 30 -18.77 19.71 14.74
N MET A 31 -17.63 20.37 14.53
CA MET A 31 -17.56 21.84 14.54
C MET A 31 -18.44 22.42 13.43
N ASP A 32 -18.98 23.63 13.66
CA ASP A 32 -19.64 24.38 12.61
C ASP A 32 -18.66 24.67 11.46
N VAL A 33 -19.19 24.80 10.24
CA VAL A 33 -18.36 25.02 9.04
C VAL A 33 -17.64 26.37 9.11
N GLU A 34 -18.33 27.41 9.60
CA GLU A 34 -17.76 28.76 9.71
C GLU A 34 -16.64 28.80 10.75
N ASP A 35 -16.86 28.15 11.90
CA ASP A 35 -15.85 28.03 12.97
C ASP A 35 -14.63 27.20 12.51
N ALA A 36 -14.89 26.10 11.80
CA ALA A 36 -13.82 25.26 11.28
C ALA A 36 -12.96 26.00 10.24
N ASP A 37 -13.58 26.78 9.35
CA ASP A 37 -12.85 27.58 8.36
C ASP A 37 -12.00 28.67 9.04
N ALA A 38 -12.55 29.37 10.02
CA ALA A 38 -11.83 30.40 10.77
C ALA A 38 -10.60 29.83 11.51
N VAL A 39 -10.75 28.68 12.17
CA VAL A 39 -9.69 28.08 13.00
C VAL A 39 -8.64 27.34 12.16
N PHE A 40 -9.06 26.57 11.15
CA PHE A 40 -8.15 25.67 10.42
C PHE A 40 -7.62 26.22 9.10
N PHE A 41 -8.18 27.31 8.58
CA PHE A 41 -7.67 28.00 7.40
C PHE A 41 -7.26 29.47 7.68
N PRO A 42 -6.46 29.73 8.72
CA PRO A 42 -6.02 31.09 9.05
C PRO A 42 -4.95 31.58 8.07
N GLY A 43 -4.84 32.90 7.95
CA GLY A 43 -3.74 33.55 7.25
C GLY A 43 -2.41 33.44 8.03
N PRO A 44 -1.25 33.72 7.40
CA PRO A 44 0.06 33.52 8.03
C PRO A 44 0.34 34.37 9.29
N ARG A 45 -0.47 35.40 9.55
CA ARG A 45 -0.32 36.35 10.67
C ARG A 45 -1.37 36.18 11.76
N ASP A 46 -2.29 35.25 11.57
CA ASP A 46 -3.43 35.01 12.44
C ASP A 46 -2.97 34.05 13.55
N HIS A 47 -2.13 34.60 14.44
CA HIS A 47 -1.37 33.82 15.41
C HIS A 47 -2.25 33.17 16.48
N GLU A 48 -3.39 33.79 16.79
CA GLU A 48 -4.33 33.30 17.80
C GLU A 48 -5.06 32.05 17.29
N GLU A 49 -5.57 32.11 16.06
CA GLU A 49 -6.25 31.02 15.36
C GLU A 49 -5.29 29.84 15.11
N ILE A 50 -4.05 30.13 14.70
CA ILE A 50 -3.00 29.09 14.56
C ILE A 50 -2.74 28.41 15.90
N ALA A 51 -2.70 29.15 17.00
CA ALA A 51 -2.46 28.59 18.32
C ALA A 51 -3.64 27.72 18.78
N GLU A 52 -4.88 28.21 18.58
CA GLU A 52 -6.11 27.48 18.87
C GLU A 52 -6.18 26.15 18.10
N ALA A 53 -5.95 26.17 16.78
CA ALA A 53 -5.95 24.98 15.96
C ALA A 53 -4.88 23.97 16.39
N LYS A 54 -3.69 24.45 16.78
CA LYS A 54 -2.60 23.60 17.28
C LYS A 54 -2.94 22.98 18.63
N GLU A 55 -3.57 23.73 19.51
CA GLU A 55 -4.05 23.22 20.80
C GLU A 55 -5.10 22.12 20.60
N LEU A 56 -6.10 22.36 19.76
CA LEU A 56 -7.12 21.37 19.39
C LEU A 56 -6.49 20.10 18.78
N CYS A 57 -5.51 20.27 17.90
CA CYS A 57 -4.79 19.15 17.30
C CYS A 57 -3.91 18.38 18.29
N SER A 58 -3.46 19.00 19.39
CA SER A 58 -2.48 18.40 20.32
C SER A 58 -3.02 17.17 21.04
N TRP A 59 -4.31 17.15 21.34
CA TRP A 59 -5.02 16.06 22.02
C TRP A 59 -5.88 15.21 21.06
N CYS A 60 -5.91 15.55 19.77
CA CYS A 60 -6.69 14.83 18.77
C CYS A 60 -6.14 13.40 18.56
N PRO A 61 -6.96 12.33 18.74
CA PRO A 61 -6.48 10.95 18.66
C PRO A 61 -6.06 10.52 17.25
N VAL A 62 -6.56 11.22 16.21
CA VAL A 62 -6.28 10.93 14.79
C VAL A 62 -5.29 11.91 14.17
N ARG A 63 -4.54 12.66 14.98
CA ARG A 63 -3.55 13.64 14.51
C ARG A 63 -2.58 13.08 13.46
N ARG A 64 -2.10 11.84 13.66
CA ARG A 64 -1.20 11.16 12.72
C ARG A 64 -1.90 10.80 11.41
N ASP A 65 -3.09 10.20 11.48
CA ASP A 65 -3.88 9.84 10.29
C ASP A 65 -4.25 11.09 9.47
N CYS A 66 -4.57 12.20 10.15
CA CYS A 66 -4.85 13.51 9.55
C CYS A 66 -3.64 14.09 8.82
N LEU A 67 -2.46 14.10 9.46
CA LEU A 67 -1.23 14.57 8.82
C LEU A 67 -0.86 13.69 7.62
N ASP A 68 -0.91 12.37 7.80
CA ASP A 68 -0.59 11.42 6.73
C ASP A 68 -1.56 11.56 5.56
N TYR A 69 -2.85 11.77 5.81
CA TYR A 69 -3.82 12.04 4.76
C TYR A 69 -3.43 13.29 3.98
N ALA A 70 -3.16 14.40 4.67
CA ALA A 70 -2.83 15.66 4.02
C ALA A 70 -1.52 15.59 3.21
N LEU A 71 -0.53 14.82 3.68
CA LEU A 71 0.71 14.56 2.94
C LEU A 71 0.46 13.66 1.72
N ASP A 72 -0.24 12.54 1.90
CA ASP A 72 -0.47 11.55 0.84
C ASP A 72 -1.36 12.13 -0.29
N THR A 73 -2.31 13.02 0.01
CA THR A 73 -3.20 13.66 -0.98
C THR A 73 -2.68 15.00 -1.53
N GLY A 74 -1.54 15.50 -1.04
CA GLY A 74 -0.96 16.75 -1.53
C GLY A 74 -1.70 18.02 -1.07
N LEU A 75 -2.44 17.98 0.05
CA LEU A 75 -3.13 19.16 0.57
C LEU A 75 -2.13 20.16 1.14
N THR A 76 -2.10 21.37 0.56
CA THR A 76 -1.19 22.45 0.96
C THR A 76 -1.83 23.40 1.95
N GLU A 77 -3.08 23.78 1.73
CA GLU A 77 -3.77 24.80 2.52
C GLU A 77 -4.17 24.30 3.91
N GLY A 78 -4.29 25.26 4.84
CA GLY A 78 -4.79 25.04 6.19
C GLY A 78 -3.87 24.28 7.14
N ILE A 79 -4.39 24.00 8.33
CA ILE A 79 -3.72 23.31 9.42
C ILE A 79 -4.18 21.85 9.46
N TRP A 80 -3.24 20.93 9.27
CA TRP A 80 -3.54 19.49 9.26
C TRP A 80 -2.60 18.77 10.23
N GLY A 81 -3.17 17.94 11.11
CA GLY A 81 -2.40 17.24 12.14
C GLY A 81 -1.61 18.17 13.07
N GLY A 82 -2.07 19.42 13.22
CA GLY A 82 -1.43 20.46 14.03
C GLY A 82 -0.21 21.11 13.38
N LEU A 83 -0.04 20.97 12.06
CA LEU A 83 1.01 21.65 11.31
C LEU A 83 0.41 22.62 10.29
N THR A 84 0.96 23.82 10.22
CA THR A 84 0.62 24.82 9.19
C THR A 84 1.15 24.42 7.81
N GLU A 85 0.69 25.07 6.75
CA GLU A 85 1.25 24.91 5.40
C GLU A 85 2.79 25.04 5.40
N ALA A 86 3.31 26.10 6.02
CA ALA A 86 4.74 26.40 6.06
C ALA A 86 5.55 25.28 6.73
N GLU A 87 5.01 24.68 7.80
CA GLU A 87 5.59 23.56 8.53
C GLU A 87 5.51 22.24 7.74
N ARG A 88 4.43 22.04 6.97
CA ARG A 88 4.25 20.84 6.12
C ARG A 88 5.01 20.88 4.81
N ARG A 89 5.31 22.06 4.28
CA ARG A 89 6.05 22.24 3.01
C ARG A 89 7.35 21.42 2.90
N PRO A 90 8.26 21.37 3.89
CA PRO A 90 9.43 20.50 3.81
C PRO A 90 9.08 19.00 3.84
N LEU A 91 8.00 18.61 4.53
CA LEU A 91 7.54 17.22 4.57
C LEU A 91 7.02 16.76 3.20
N HIS A 92 6.23 17.60 2.52
CA HIS A 92 5.80 17.36 1.14
C HIS A 92 7.00 17.17 0.20
N LYS A 93 8.01 18.05 0.28
CA LYS A 93 9.24 17.93 -0.52
C LYS A 93 9.99 16.62 -0.24
N GLY A 94 10.03 16.19 1.01
CA GLY A 94 10.70 14.97 1.45
C GLY A 94 9.89 13.68 1.22
N LEU A 95 8.59 13.78 0.91
CA LEU A 95 7.66 12.64 0.93
C LEU A 95 8.10 11.49 0.02
N HIS A 96 8.61 11.79 -1.18
CA HIS A 96 9.13 10.78 -2.11
C HIS A 96 10.26 9.92 -1.51
N ARG A 97 11.03 10.47 -0.55
CA ARG A 97 12.13 9.79 0.15
C ARG A 97 11.75 9.21 1.50
N ARG A 98 10.49 9.39 1.96
CA ARG A 98 10.01 8.80 3.22
C ARG A 98 10.23 7.28 3.14
N LEU A 99 10.84 6.70 4.17
CA LEU A 99 11.04 5.27 4.26
C LEU A 99 10.50 4.75 5.59
N ASP A 100 9.19 4.52 5.65
CA ASP A 100 8.55 3.84 6.78
C ASP A 100 8.36 2.35 6.46
N TYR A 101 9.16 1.50 7.09
CA TYR A 101 9.06 0.05 6.94
C TYR A 101 7.70 -0.53 7.36
N ARG A 102 6.94 0.16 8.23
CA ARG A 102 5.58 -0.29 8.60
C ARG A 102 4.66 -0.29 7.38
N ARG A 103 4.79 0.70 6.48
CA ARG A 103 4.01 0.79 5.24
C ARG A 103 4.43 -0.30 4.24
N VAL A 104 5.73 -0.53 4.10
CA VAL A 104 6.29 -1.63 3.29
C VAL A 104 5.74 -2.99 3.76
N ILE A 105 5.79 -3.26 5.07
CA ILE A 105 5.28 -4.50 5.66
C ILE A 105 3.75 -4.61 5.48
N ALA A 106 3.02 -3.52 5.65
CA ALA A 106 1.57 -3.48 5.43
C ALA A 106 1.20 -3.89 3.99
N THR A 107 1.96 -3.45 2.98
CA THR A 107 1.77 -3.89 1.59
C THR A 107 1.98 -5.40 1.43
N PHE A 108 3.00 -5.98 2.07
CA PHE A 108 3.20 -7.44 2.05
C PHE A 108 2.10 -8.22 2.77
N GLN A 109 1.41 -7.59 3.72
CA GLN A 109 0.22 -8.13 4.39
C GLN A 109 -1.05 -7.93 3.55
N GLY A 110 -0.95 -7.42 2.32
CA GLY A 110 -2.08 -7.19 1.42
C GLY A 110 -2.89 -5.93 1.75
N ARG A 111 -2.36 -5.03 2.58
CA ARG A 111 -3.01 -3.75 2.86
C ARG A 111 -2.72 -2.74 1.77
N ASP A 112 -3.75 -2.02 1.37
CA ASP A 112 -3.66 -0.94 0.39
C ASP A 112 -3.28 0.37 1.10
N VAL A 113 -2.00 0.75 1.03
CA VAL A 113 -1.43 1.92 1.71
C VAL A 113 -0.69 2.81 0.70
N HIS A 114 -0.70 4.13 0.94
CA HIS A 114 0.11 5.04 0.15
C HIS A 114 1.60 4.80 0.40
N LEU A 115 2.30 4.43 -0.66
CA LEU A 115 3.74 4.23 -0.68
C LEU A 115 4.44 5.41 -1.33
N SER A 116 5.47 5.94 -0.67
CA SER A 116 6.45 6.83 -1.28
C SER A 116 7.23 6.09 -2.39
N GLU A 117 8.01 6.84 -3.17
CA GLU A 117 8.90 6.26 -4.16
C GLU A 117 9.93 5.32 -3.51
N ALA A 118 10.56 5.74 -2.40
CA ALA A 118 11.49 4.92 -1.65
C ALA A 118 10.85 3.65 -1.07
N GLU A 119 9.64 3.76 -0.48
CA GLU A 119 8.89 2.62 0.06
C GLU A 119 8.52 1.62 -1.05
N ARG A 120 8.02 2.13 -2.20
CA ARG A 120 7.71 1.31 -3.37
C ARG A 120 8.95 0.59 -3.89
N GLN A 121 10.09 1.27 -3.94
CA GLN A 121 11.34 0.66 -4.38
C GLN A 121 11.76 -0.50 -3.48
N VAL A 122 11.63 -0.35 -2.16
CA VAL A 122 11.91 -1.44 -1.21
C VAL A 122 10.96 -2.61 -1.40
N VAL A 123 9.67 -2.37 -1.67
CA VAL A 123 8.72 -3.44 -1.99
C VAL A 123 9.16 -4.22 -3.22
N VAL A 124 9.57 -3.52 -4.29
CA VAL A 124 10.03 -4.16 -5.54
C VAL A 124 11.32 -4.97 -5.32
N ASP A 125 12.32 -4.39 -4.65
CA ASP A 125 13.60 -5.07 -4.40
C ASP A 125 13.41 -6.31 -3.53
N HIS A 126 12.57 -6.23 -2.49
CA HIS A 126 12.24 -7.38 -1.66
C HIS A 126 11.45 -8.44 -2.46
N ALA A 127 10.47 -8.05 -3.26
CA ALA A 127 9.73 -8.96 -4.14
C ALA A 127 10.65 -9.71 -5.10
N TYR A 128 11.64 -9.03 -5.67
CA TYR A 128 12.68 -9.65 -6.52
C TYR A 128 13.49 -10.69 -5.75
N VAL A 129 14.01 -10.35 -4.56
CA VAL A 129 14.78 -11.27 -3.72
C VAL A 129 13.96 -12.49 -3.30
N ARG A 130 12.66 -12.32 -3.09
CA ARG A 130 11.72 -13.40 -2.75
C ARG A 130 11.23 -14.20 -3.96
N GLY A 131 11.66 -13.85 -5.18
CA GLY A 131 11.31 -14.57 -6.41
C GLY A 131 9.83 -14.41 -6.79
N TRP A 132 9.21 -13.27 -6.48
CA TRP A 132 7.82 -13.01 -6.83
C TRP A 132 7.59 -13.04 -8.34
N ARG A 133 6.42 -13.56 -8.75
CA ARG A 133 5.98 -13.45 -10.15
C ARG A 133 5.48 -12.03 -10.44
N PRO A 134 5.57 -11.55 -11.68
CA PRO A 134 5.07 -10.21 -12.02
C PRO A 134 3.59 -10.00 -11.67
N ASP A 135 2.74 -11.03 -11.77
CA ASP A 135 1.32 -10.95 -11.36
C ASP A 135 1.14 -10.65 -9.87
N GLN A 136 1.98 -11.23 -9.01
CA GLN A 136 1.92 -11.01 -7.56
C GLN A 136 2.32 -9.58 -7.21
N LEU A 137 3.38 -9.06 -7.86
CA LEU A 137 3.81 -7.68 -7.68
C LEU A 137 2.79 -6.69 -8.26
N ALA A 138 2.20 -7.01 -9.42
CA ALA A 138 1.16 -6.20 -10.05
C ALA A 138 -0.06 -6.04 -9.14
N ALA A 139 -0.51 -7.15 -8.52
CA ALA A 139 -1.59 -7.12 -7.56
C ALA A 139 -1.24 -6.31 -6.31
N ALA A 140 -0.05 -6.52 -5.73
CA ALA A 140 0.37 -5.84 -4.49
C ALA A 140 0.56 -4.32 -4.66
N LEU A 141 1.03 -3.87 -5.82
CA LEU A 141 1.28 -2.45 -6.09
C LEU A 141 0.16 -1.76 -6.88
N GLN A 142 -0.91 -2.49 -7.24
CA GLN A 142 -1.99 -2.05 -8.12
C GLN A 142 -1.49 -1.44 -9.44
N VAL A 143 -0.51 -2.10 -10.08
CA VAL A 143 0.08 -1.68 -11.37
C VAL A 143 -0.16 -2.71 -12.45
N SER A 144 0.01 -2.31 -13.71
CA SER A 144 -0.11 -3.27 -14.83
C SER A 144 0.96 -4.38 -14.73
N HIS A 145 0.60 -5.59 -15.19
CA HIS A 145 1.54 -6.72 -15.28
C HIS A 145 2.82 -6.37 -16.06
N LYS A 146 2.71 -5.59 -17.15
CA LYS A 146 3.86 -5.12 -17.92
C LYS A 146 4.78 -4.26 -17.05
N HIS A 147 4.22 -3.30 -16.32
CA HIS A 147 5.01 -2.43 -15.45
C HIS A 147 5.67 -3.19 -14.31
N ALA A 148 4.96 -4.13 -13.66
CA ALA A 148 5.53 -5.01 -12.64
C ALA A 148 6.71 -5.83 -13.16
N ARG A 149 6.62 -6.37 -14.39
CA ARG A 149 7.73 -7.07 -15.03
C ARG A 149 8.93 -6.16 -15.27
N ASP A 150 8.69 -4.93 -15.71
CA ASP A 150 9.76 -3.96 -15.96
C ASP A 150 10.44 -3.54 -14.64
N LEU A 151 9.68 -3.35 -13.55
CA LEU A 151 10.20 -3.11 -12.20
C LEU A 151 11.08 -4.25 -11.69
N LEU A 152 10.63 -5.50 -11.80
CA LEU A 152 11.43 -6.67 -11.40
C LEU A 152 12.73 -6.79 -12.22
N ARG A 153 12.67 -6.43 -13.51
CA ARG A 153 13.86 -6.37 -14.36
C ARG A 153 14.84 -5.30 -13.89
N GLN A 154 14.35 -4.10 -13.54
CA GLN A 154 15.20 -3.04 -13.00
C GLN A 154 15.90 -3.47 -11.71
N SER A 155 15.21 -4.16 -10.79
CA SER A 155 15.83 -4.70 -9.58
C SER A 155 16.88 -5.79 -9.89
N ALA A 156 16.63 -6.64 -10.87
CA ALA A 156 17.63 -7.60 -11.35
C ALA A 156 18.88 -6.91 -11.89
N ASP A 157 18.70 -5.88 -12.72
CA ASP A 157 19.79 -5.10 -13.30
C ASP A 157 20.60 -4.36 -12.22
N LYS A 158 19.94 -3.85 -11.16
CA LYS A 158 20.60 -3.26 -9.98
C LYS A 158 21.49 -4.27 -9.27
N VAL A 159 21.03 -5.50 -9.07
CA VAL A 159 21.83 -6.58 -8.46
C VAL A 159 23.02 -6.94 -9.34
N VAL A 160 22.83 -7.08 -10.65
CA VAL A 160 23.94 -7.35 -11.59
C VAL A 160 24.97 -6.22 -11.58
N HIS A 161 24.50 -4.96 -11.58
CA HIS A 161 25.39 -3.80 -11.51
C HIS A 161 26.20 -3.81 -10.21
N ARG A 162 25.53 -3.98 -9.06
CA ARG A 162 26.15 -4.12 -7.74
C ARG A 162 27.21 -5.23 -7.73
N ASP A 163 26.86 -6.41 -8.21
CA ASP A 163 27.75 -7.57 -8.24
C ASP A 163 28.99 -7.34 -9.10
N ARG A 164 28.85 -6.65 -10.24
CA ARG A 164 30.00 -6.20 -11.05
C ARG A 164 30.88 -5.23 -10.28
N THR A 165 30.30 -4.26 -9.59
CA THR A 165 31.05 -3.29 -8.76
C THR A 165 31.87 -3.99 -7.68
N TYR A 166 31.33 -5.05 -7.07
CA TYR A 166 32.03 -5.82 -6.04
C TYR A 166 32.81 -7.03 -6.56
N GLY A 167 32.99 -7.18 -7.88
CA GLY A 167 33.77 -8.28 -8.47
C GLY A 167 33.17 -9.69 -8.27
N VAL A 168 31.87 -9.79 -7.97
CA VAL A 168 31.20 -11.07 -7.72
C VAL A 168 31.16 -11.89 -9.03
N PRO A 169 31.66 -13.14 -9.02
CA PRO A 169 31.67 -13.99 -10.20
C PRO A 169 30.27 -14.23 -10.76
N GLN A 170 30.08 -13.92 -12.04
CA GLN A 170 28.79 -14.07 -12.70
C GLN A 170 28.56 -15.50 -13.18
N PRO A 171 27.35 -16.06 -13.01
CA PRO A 171 27.03 -17.38 -13.54
C PRO A 171 27.14 -17.37 -15.08
N LYS A 172 27.86 -18.35 -15.63
CA LYS A 172 28.01 -18.51 -17.09
C LYS A 172 26.63 -18.75 -17.72
N LYS A 173 26.22 -17.90 -18.67
CA LYS A 173 24.96 -18.07 -19.41
C LYS A 173 24.97 -19.44 -20.13
N LYS A 174 24.16 -20.39 -19.68
CA LYS A 174 23.92 -21.63 -20.43
C LYS A 174 23.15 -21.27 -21.70
N LYS A 175 23.72 -21.55 -22.89
CA LYS A 175 23.01 -21.41 -24.17
C LYS A 175 21.74 -22.28 -24.10
N ARG A 176 20.56 -21.67 -24.07
CA ARG A 176 19.29 -22.41 -24.21
C ARG A 176 19.31 -23.04 -25.61
N LYS A 177 19.30 -24.38 -25.67
CA LYS A 177 19.11 -25.12 -26.93
C LYS A 177 17.71 -24.75 -27.45
N LYS A 178 17.62 -24.23 -28.67
CA LYS A 178 16.35 -23.92 -29.33
C LYS A 178 15.49 -25.20 -29.30
N PRO A 179 14.27 -25.20 -28.75
CA PRO A 179 13.39 -26.35 -28.85
C PRO A 179 13.22 -26.71 -30.33
N ALA A 180 13.35 -27.99 -30.67
CA ALA A 180 13.04 -28.46 -32.01
C ALA A 180 11.58 -28.09 -32.34
N PRO A 181 11.27 -27.70 -33.58
CA PRO A 181 9.89 -27.43 -33.97
C PRO A 181 9.04 -28.67 -33.69
N ALA A 182 7.89 -28.47 -33.03
CA ALA A 182 6.93 -29.53 -32.79
C ALA A 182 6.51 -30.14 -34.15
N PRO A 183 6.38 -31.48 -34.26
CA PRO A 183 5.82 -32.08 -35.45
C PRO A 183 4.39 -31.55 -35.63
N THR A 184 4.14 -30.92 -36.79
CA THR A 184 2.81 -30.53 -37.24
C THR A 184 2.01 -31.78 -37.58
N GLY A 185 1.46 -32.43 -36.56
CA GLY A 185 0.40 -33.41 -36.70
C GLY A 185 -0.95 -32.72 -36.54
N SER A 186 -1.73 -32.66 -37.61
CA SER A 186 -3.11 -32.17 -37.60
C SER A 186 -3.96 -32.98 -36.59
N PRO A 187 -4.78 -32.33 -35.74
CA PRO A 187 -5.73 -33.06 -34.92
C PRO A 187 -6.86 -33.59 -35.80
N THR A 188 -6.99 -34.92 -35.88
CA THR A 188 -8.18 -35.58 -36.41
C THR A 188 -9.37 -35.27 -35.48
N PRO A 189 -10.53 -34.83 -35.99
CA PRO A 189 -11.70 -34.57 -35.15
C PRO A 189 -12.30 -35.90 -34.68
N ALA A 190 -12.31 -36.12 -33.36
CA ALA A 190 -13.10 -37.17 -32.73
C ALA A 190 -14.58 -36.75 -32.64
N ALA A 191 -15.46 -37.65 -33.09
CA ALA A 191 -16.91 -37.48 -33.12
C ALA A 191 -17.54 -37.43 -31.69
N PRO A 192 -18.74 -36.84 -31.53
CA PRO A 192 -19.34 -36.59 -30.22
C PRO A 192 -20.06 -37.83 -29.69
N GLY A 193 -19.56 -38.38 -28.58
CA GLY A 193 -20.25 -39.39 -27.78
C GLY A 193 -21.03 -38.75 -26.64
N SER A 194 -22.35 -38.79 -26.73
CA SER A 194 -23.30 -38.37 -25.70
C SER A 194 -23.30 -39.32 -24.51
N ARG A 195 -23.17 -38.80 -23.28
CA ARG A 195 -23.88 -39.29 -22.07
C ARG A 195 -23.61 -38.41 -20.84
N GLN A 196 -24.68 -37.83 -20.33
CA GLN A 196 -24.93 -37.49 -18.92
C GLN A 196 -26.27 -38.16 -18.53
N PRO A 197 -26.70 -38.19 -17.25
CA PRO A 197 -26.02 -37.85 -15.99
C PRO A 197 -26.26 -38.91 -14.88
N ALA A 198 -25.59 -38.81 -13.72
CA ALA A 198 -26.19 -39.22 -12.44
C ALA A 198 -25.46 -38.64 -11.21
N ALA A 199 -26.21 -37.79 -10.48
CA ALA A 199 -26.31 -37.60 -9.03
C ALA A 199 -25.08 -37.73 -8.09
N ARG A 200 -24.89 -36.67 -7.30
CA ARG A 200 -24.13 -36.62 -6.04
C ARG A 200 -24.75 -37.53 -4.97
N PRO A 201 -23.95 -37.95 -3.99
CA PRO A 201 -24.40 -37.86 -2.60
C PRO A 201 -23.41 -37.06 -1.74
N ALA A 202 -23.97 -36.30 -0.81
CA ALA A 202 -23.26 -35.60 0.26
C ALA A 202 -22.84 -36.58 1.37
N PRO A 203 -21.73 -36.35 2.09
CA PRO A 203 -21.54 -36.96 3.40
C PRO A 203 -22.13 -36.09 4.50
N GLY A 204 -22.92 -36.75 5.35
CA GLY A 204 -23.76 -36.18 6.39
C GLY A 204 -23.01 -35.67 7.62
N ALA A 205 -23.75 -34.84 8.36
CA ALA A 205 -23.45 -34.43 9.71
C ALA A 205 -23.45 -35.64 10.66
N PHE A 206 -22.41 -35.77 11.47
CA PHE A 206 -22.44 -36.57 12.70
C PHE A 206 -22.47 -35.62 13.88
N GLY A 207 -23.59 -35.65 14.60
CA GLY A 207 -23.71 -35.13 15.96
C GLY A 207 -24.02 -36.27 16.93
N LYS A 208 -23.76 -35.97 18.22
CA LYS A 208 -24.04 -36.73 19.47
C LYS A 208 -22.98 -37.78 19.83
N ALA A 209 -22.61 -38.00 21.09
CA ALA A 209 -22.89 -37.37 22.38
C ALA A 209 -21.92 -38.00 23.42
N ALA A 210 -21.49 -37.21 24.40
CA ALA A 210 -21.37 -37.56 25.82
C ALA A 210 -20.93 -36.30 26.58
#